data_AF-A0A948QDV8-F1
#
_entry.id   AF-A0A948QDV8-F1
#
_cell.length_a   1.000
_cell.length_b   1.000
_cell.length_c   1.000
_cell.angle_alpha   90.00
_cell.angle_beta   90.00
_cell.angle_gamma   90.00
#
_symmetry.space_group_name_H-M   'P 1'
#
loop_
_entity.id
_entity.type
_entity.pdbx_description
1 polymer ?
#
loop_
_entity_poly.entity_id
_entity_poly.type
_entity_poly.pdbx_seq_one_letter_code
_entity_poly.pdbx_strand_id
1 'polypeptide(L)'
;MKNDKEFFNILDECLERILTGGETVEQCLASYPEHAAALEPLLQTALDTKETLDIAPRPEFKERARYQILTELRGIEERKKRRFSLFGWQPQWATAVIAVLVLLMASGGTVAAAGNSMPDQPLYPVKLATERVRLALTPSELGKAEYYAELVDRRVNEIVNMADKGKLNHMEKATERMNNQLMAMAVLVGTEEGAPGILTMPPAVPEAAPALPEAVREAPAVTVEPEEPKPGVMMAPPPPEAAAQAPLPARAGEPQKGKPEITAAPAKPVPEKAPVLKPVPAAVPSPEDEVEEEDEDETLDRRARLRLILAQNAKKHPEALRAALQRIPESARPALLRALEVSNIEYEKLLQLLEEAEDED
;
A
#
# COMPACT_ATOMS: atom_id res chain seq x y z
N MET A 1 28.57 -12.69 33.18
CA MET A 1 27.42 -12.27 32.35
C MET A 1 26.08 -12.80 32.87
N LYS A 2 25.87 -14.12 33.10
CA LYS A 2 24.60 -14.59 33.71
C LYS A 2 24.48 -14.15 35.19
N ASN A 3 25.53 -14.32 35.98
CA ASN A 3 25.55 -13.97 37.40
C ASN A 3 25.35 -12.47 37.67
N ASP A 4 25.78 -11.59 36.75
CA ASP A 4 25.63 -10.13 36.93
C ASP A 4 24.17 -9.70 36.77
N LYS A 5 23.45 -10.28 35.80
CA LYS A 5 22.02 -10.01 35.58
C LYS A 5 21.16 -10.51 36.73
N GLU A 6 21.46 -11.70 37.24
CA GLU A 6 20.76 -12.26 38.40
C GLU A 6 20.94 -11.39 39.66
N PHE A 7 22.15 -10.88 39.89
CA PHE A 7 22.42 -9.96 41.01
C PHE A 7 21.59 -8.68 40.92
N PHE A 8 21.53 -8.03 39.75
CA PHE A 8 20.74 -6.80 39.59
C PHE A 8 19.23 -7.05 39.73
N ASN A 9 18.72 -8.19 39.25
CA ASN A 9 17.32 -8.55 39.46
C ASN A 9 16.99 -8.74 40.95
N ILE A 10 17.90 -9.37 41.71
CA ILE A 10 17.75 -9.53 43.16
C ILE A 10 17.80 -8.17 43.88
N LEU A 11 18.69 -7.27 43.45
CA LEU A 11 18.76 -5.91 43.98
C LEU A 11 17.45 -5.13 43.72
N ASP A 12 16.93 -5.17 42.49
CA ASP A 12 15.69 -4.49 42.11
C ASP A 12 14.49 -5.04 42.90
N GLU A 13 14.41 -6.36 43.07
CA GLU A 13 13.38 -7.00 43.89
C GLU A 13 13.49 -6.58 45.37
N CYS A 14 14.70 -6.53 45.93
CA CYS A 14 14.91 -6.05 47.29
C CYS A 14 14.49 -4.58 47.45
N LEU A 15 14.80 -3.72 46.48
CA LEU A 15 14.36 -2.33 46.49
C LEU A 15 12.84 -2.23 46.42
N GLU A 16 12.17 -3.02 45.57
CA GLU A 16 10.70 -2.98 45.50
C GLU A 16 10.03 -3.39 46.81
N ARG A 17 10.51 -4.47 47.44
CA ARG A 17 9.97 -4.94 48.73
C ARG A 17 10.20 -3.96 49.87
N ILE A 18 11.36 -3.31 49.92
CA ILE A 18 11.67 -2.30 50.95
C ILE A 18 10.91 -1.00 50.68
N LEU A 19 10.89 -0.51 49.44
CA LEU A 19 10.35 0.81 49.09
C LEU A 19 8.82 0.84 49.03
N THR A 20 8.20 -0.28 48.61
CA THR A 20 6.75 -0.40 48.40
C THR A 20 6.12 -1.33 49.43
N GLY A 21 6.79 -2.44 49.77
CA GLY A 21 6.29 -3.46 50.70
C GLY A 21 6.55 -3.17 52.19
N GLY A 22 7.47 -2.26 52.52
CA GLY A 22 7.78 -1.86 53.89
C GLY A 22 8.67 -2.86 54.66
N GLU A 23 9.34 -3.77 53.97
CA GLU A 23 10.34 -4.68 54.57
C GLU A 23 11.61 -3.93 54.98
N THR A 24 12.36 -4.45 55.96
CA THR A 24 13.66 -3.88 56.35
C THR A 24 14.82 -4.46 55.54
N VAL A 25 15.95 -3.76 55.51
CA VAL A 25 17.15 -4.21 54.78
C VAL A 25 17.58 -5.60 55.28
N GLU A 26 17.55 -5.83 56.59
CA GLU A 26 17.94 -7.10 57.22
C GLU A 26 17.03 -8.26 56.78
N GLN A 27 15.74 -7.99 56.56
CA GLN A 27 14.78 -8.99 56.09
C GLN A 27 15.05 -9.37 54.62
N CYS A 28 15.44 -8.41 53.78
CA CYS A 28 15.82 -8.73 52.40
C CYS A 28 17.16 -9.47 52.33
N LEU A 29 18.15 -9.06 53.13
CA LEU A 29 19.44 -9.74 53.20
C LEU A 29 19.32 -11.18 53.74
N ALA A 30 18.37 -11.44 54.65
CA ALA A 30 18.08 -12.78 55.14
C ALA A 30 17.50 -13.71 54.05
N SER A 31 16.84 -13.14 53.05
CA SER A 31 16.29 -13.88 51.90
C SER A 31 17.37 -14.26 50.87
N TYR A 32 18.48 -13.52 50.85
CA TYR A 32 19.58 -13.69 49.89
C TYR A 32 20.96 -13.72 50.58
N PRO A 33 21.25 -14.73 51.42
CA PRO A 33 22.47 -14.77 52.25
C PRO A 33 23.76 -14.86 51.42
N GLU A 34 23.71 -15.45 50.22
CA GLU A 34 24.87 -15.57 49.33
C GLU A 34 25.33 -14.23 48.73
N HIS A 35 24.44 -13.23 48.68
CA HIS A 35 24.72 -11.92 48.06
C HIS A 35 24.67 -10.78 49.08
N ALA A 36 24.40 -11.09 50.36
CA ALA A 36 24.17 -10.12 51.41
C ALA A 36 25.32 -9.11 51.57
N ALA A 37 26.57 -9.58 51.55
CA ALA A 37 27.76 -8.73 51.69
C ALA A 37 27.93 -7.71 50.54
N ALA A 38 27.39 -7.98 49.36
CA ALA A 38 27.43 -7.09 48.21
C ALA A 38 26.18 -6.21 48.08
N LEU A 39 25.01 -6.71 48.52
CA LEU A 39 23.73 -6.00 48.45
C LEU A 39 23.58 -4.94 49.54
N GLU A 40 24.06 -5.20 50.76
CA GLU A 40 23.93 -4.31 51.91
C GLU A 40 24.33 -2.84 51.62
N PRO A 41 25.54 -2.54 51.08
CA PRO A 41 25.93 -1.16 50.83
C PRO A 41 25.12 -0.49 49.72
N LEU A 42 24.63 -1.26 48.73
CA LEU A 42 23.84 -0.73 47.63
C LEU A 42 22.42 -0.35 48.10
N LEU A 43 21.82 -1.20 48.92
CA LEU A 43 20.50 -0.94 49.51
C LEU A 43 20.54 0.26 50.46
N GLN A 44 21.56 0.36 51.31
CA GLN A 44 21.76 1.51 52.20
C GLN A 44 21.91 2.82 51.38
N THR A 45 22.75 2.80 50.34
CA THR A 45 22.95 3.97 49.47
C THR A 45 21.64 4.40 48.78
N ALA A 46 20.84 3.45 48.30
CA ALA A 46 19.56 3.74 47.66
C ALA A 46 18.53 4.34 48.64
N LEU A 47 18.51 3.85 49.89
CA LEU A 47 17.61 4.37 50.94
C LEU A 47 18.01 5.77 51.41
N ASP A 48 19.29 6.00 51.66
CA ASP A 48 19.82 7.32 52.01
C ASP A 48 19.53 8.34 50.89
N THR A 49 19.66 7.88 49.64
CA THR A 49 19.32 8.70 48.46
C THR A 49 17.83 8.99 48.37
N LYS A 50 16.95 8.03 48.68
CA LYS A 50 15.51 8.25 48.72
C LYS A 50 15.11 9.24 49.81
N GLU A 51 15.66 9.11 51.01
CA GLU A 51 15.36 10.00 52.14
C GLU A 51 15.80 11.45 51.84
N THR A 52 16.96 11.60 51.19
CA THR A 52 17.48 12.92 50.78
C THR A 52 16.77 13.51 49.56
N LEU A 53 16.21 12.66 48.68
CA LEU A 53 15.47 13.05 47.48
C LEU A 53 13.95 13.00 47.66
N ASP A 54 13.43 12.98 48.89
CA ASP A 54 11.98 13.04 49.15
C ASP A 54 11.42 14.44 48.85
N ILE A 55 11.54 14.83 47.59
CA ILE A 55 11.05 16.07 47.00
C ILE A 55 9.59 15.81 46.67
N ALA A 56 8.74 15.93 47.69
CA ALA A 56 7.31 16.01 47.47
C ALA A 56 7.02 17.26 46.60
N PRO A 57 6.42 17.10 45.40
CA PRO A 57 6.08 18.25 44.57
C PRO A 57 5.12 19.17 45.34
N ARG A 58 5.32 20.49 45.22
CA ARG A 58 4.45 21.48 45.87
C ARG A 58 2.99 21.17 45.53
N PRO A 59 2.05 21.24 46.50
CA PRO A 59 0.66 20.82 46.28
C PRO A 59 0.00 21.57 45.12
N GLU A 60 0.32 22.86 44.94
CA GLU A 60 -0.14 23.68 43.81
C GLU A 60 0.38 23.18 42.44
N PHE A 61 1.59 22.64 42.39
CA PHE A 61 2.16 22.04 41.18
C PHE A 61 1.47 20.71 40.86
N LYS A 62 1.19 19.89 41.87
CA LYS A 62 0.49 18.61 41.71
C LYS A 62 -0.91 18.81 41.15
N GLU A 63 -1.66 19.77 41.68
CA GLU A 63 -3.01 20.08 41.18
C GLU A 63 -2.97 20.69 39.78
N ARG A 64 -1.99 21.56 39.47
CA ARG A 64 -1.81 22.08 38.11
C ARG A 64 -1.44 21.00 37.11
N ALA A 65 -0.52 20.10 37.46
CA ALA A 65 -0.12 18.98 36.63
C ALA A 65 -1.28 18.01 36.40
N ARG A 66 -2.04 17.69 37.45
CA ARG A 66 -3.28 16.90 37.36
C ARG A 66 -4.26 17.52 36.38
N TYR A 67 -4.53 18.82 36.52
CA TYR A 67 -5.43 19.52 35.62
C TYR A 67 -4.95 19.45 34.17
N GLN A 68 -3.66 19.74 33.91
CA GLN A 68 -3.08 19.69 32.56
C GLN A 68 -3.17 18.30 31.94
N ILE A 69 -2.80 17.26 32.68
CA ILE A 69 -2.88 15.86 32.21
C ILE A 69 -4.33 15.49 31.91
N LEU A 70 -5.27 15.79 32.81
CA LEU A 70 -6.68 15.46 32.61
C LEU A 70 -7.29 16.22 31.42
N THR A 71 -6.88 17.47 31.17
CA THR A 71 -7.33 18.22 30.00
C THR A 71 -6.79 17.65 28.69
N GLU A 72 -5.53 17.23 28.65
CA GLU A 72 -4.94 16.60 27.47
C GLU A 72 -5.56 15.22 27.20
N LEU A 73 -5.83 14.44 28.25
CA LEU A 73 -6.53 13.16 28.15
C LEU A 73 -7.95 13.33 27.61
N ARG A 74 -8.69 14.35 28.06
CA ARG A 74 -10.02 14.67 27.50
C ARG A 74 -9.91 15.05 26.01
N GLY A 75 -8.87 15.78 25.62
CA GLY A 75 -8.61 16.10 24.21
C GLY A 75 -8.31 14.86 23.35
N ILE A 76 -7.58 13.89 23.89
CA ILE A 76 -7.31 12.59 23.25
C ILE A 76 -8.60 11.76 23.14
N GLU A 77 -9.42 11.74 24.19
CA GLU A 77 -10.67 10.99 24.26
C GLU A 77 -11.74 11.57 23.32
N GLU A 78 -11.85 12.90 23.24
CA GLU A 78 -12.71 13.59 22.27
C GLU A 78 -12.23 13.38 20.83
N ARG A 79 -10.91 13.40 20.56
CA ARG A 79 -10.38 13.02 19.23
C ARG A 79 -10.70 11.55 18.89
N LYS A 80 -10.65 10.65 19.87
CA LYS A 80 -11.02 9.23 19.71
C LYS A 80 -12.52 9.08 19.45
N LYS A 81 -13.39 9.74 20.21
CA LYS A 81 -14.83 9.81 19.95
C LYS A 81 -15.16 10.42 18.59
N ARG A 82 -14.44 11.45 18.15
CA ARG A 82 -14.60 12.03 16.81
C ARG A 82 -14.16 11.07 15.71
N ARG A 83 -13.12 10.25 15.96
CA ARG A 83 -12.65 9.18 15.08
C ARG A 83 -13.66 8.02 14.99
N PHE A 84 -14.34 7.68 16.08
CA PHE A 84 -15.48 6.73 16.08
C PHE A 84 -16.81 7.35 15.61
N SER A 85 -16.96 8.68 15.67
CA SER A 85 -18.12 9.43 15.16
C SER A 85 -18.14 9.54 13.63
N LEU A 86 -17.06 9.15 12.94
CA LEU A 86 -17.05 8.94 11.49
C LEU A 86 -17.97 7.77 11.07
N PHE A 87 -18.37 6.92 12.01
CA PHE A 87 -19.34 5.84 11.78
C PHE A 87 -20.81 6.28 12.00
N GLY A 88 -21.03 7.40 12.70
CA GLY A 88 -22.37 7.93 13.03
C GLY A 88 -22.93 8.92 11.99
N TRP A 89 -22.11 9.36 11.04
CA TRP A 89 -22.52 10.21 9.93
C TRP A 89 -22.11 9.55 8.62
N GLN A 90 -22.65 8.36 8.35
CA GLN A 90 -22.68 7.84 6.98
C GLN A 90 -23.81 8.57 6.27
N PRO A 91 -23.53 9.59 5.44
CA PRO A 91 -24.58 10.13 4.61
C PRO A 91 -25.07 9.00 3.69
N GLN A 92 -26.37 8.91 3.43
CA GLN A 92 -26.98 7.77 2.71
C GLN A 92 -26.36 7.51 1.31
N TRP A 93 -25.59 8.46 0.77
CA TRP A 93 -24.79 8.25 -0.44
C TRP A 93 -23.57 7.35 -0.22
N ALA A 94 -22.99 7.28 0.98
CA ALA A 94 -21.87 6.39 1.30
C ALA A 94 -22.29 4.93 1.25
N THR A 95 -23.48 4.59 1.77
CA THR A 95 -24.06 3.24 1.63
C THR A 95 -24.35 2.88 0.18
N ALA A 96 -24.76 3.85 -0.66
CA ALA A 96 -24.95 3.62 -2.08
C ALA A 96 -23.62 3.39 -2.82
N VAL A 97 -22.57 4.17 -2.50
CA VAL A 97 -21.22 3.99 -3.06
C VAL A 97 -20.63 2.65 -2.64
N ILE A 98 -20.78 2.26 -1.36
CA ILE A 98 -20.33 0.95 -0.87
C ILE A 98 -21.14 -0.17 -1.52
N ALA A 99 -22.47 -0.05 -1.63
CA ALA A 99 -23.29 -1.05 -2.30
C ALA A 99 -22.93 -1.19 -3.78
N VAL A 100 -22.62 -0.10 -4.49
CA VAL A 100 -22.13 -0.13 -5.87
C VAL A 100 -20.73 -0.73 -5.94
N LEU A 101 -19.83 -0.41 -5.01
CA LEU A 101 -18.49 -1.00 -4.93
C LEU A 101 -18.57 -2.51 -4.66
N VAL A 102 -19.42 -2.93 -3.72
CA VAL A 102 -19.70 -4.34 -3.40
C VAL A 102 -20.38 -5.03 -4.57
N LEU A 103 -21.31 -4.38 -5.28
CA LEU A 103 -21.93 -4.93 -6.49
C LEU A 103 -20.91 -5.07 -7.63
N LEU A 104 -20.02 -4.09 -7.80
CA LEU A 104 -18.91 -4.14 -8.75
C LEU A 104 -17.89 -5.23 -8.38
N MET A 105 -17.61 -5.42 -7.08
CA MET A 105 -16.76 -6.52 -6.62
C MET A 105 -17.45 -7.88 -6.76
N ALA A 106 -18.74 -7.97 -6.46
CA ALA A 106 -19.57 -9.17 -6.63
C ALA A 106 -19.76 -9.54 -8.11
N SER A 107 -19.66 -8.57 -9.02
CA SER A 107 -19.69 -8.83 -10.46
C SER A 107 -18.45 -9.55 -10.98
N GLY A 108 -17.36 -9.68 -10.19
CA GLY A 108 -16.17 -10.49 -10.46
C GLY A 108 -15.31 -10.06 -11.67
N GLY A 109 -15.92 -9.41 -12.67
CA GLY A 109 -15.29 -9.06 -13.94
C GLY A 109 -14.29 -7.92 -13.83
N THR A 110 -14.48 -6.97 -12.91
CA THR A 110 -13.56 -5.84 -12.74
C THR A 110 -12.26 -6.26 -12.05
N VAL A 111 -12.33 -7.12 -11.02
CA VAL A 111 -11.16 -7.63 -10.29
C VAL A 111 -10.37 -8.61 -11.14
N ALA A 112 -11.05 -9.54 -11.82
CA ALA A 112 -10.39 -10.47 -12.74
C ALA A 112 -9.74 -9.74 -13.93
N ALA A 113 -10.41 -8.74 -14.50
CA ALA A 113 -9.84 -7.92 -15.58
C ALA A 113 -8.69 -7.03 -15.08
N ALA A 114 -8.77 -6.49 -13.86
CA ALA A 114 -7.69 -5.71 -13.27
C ALA A 114 -6.43 -6.56 -13.02
N GLY A 115 -6.57 -7.82 -12.62
CA GLY A 115 -5.43 -8.73 -12.41
C GLY A 115 -4.55 -8.90 -13.65
N ASN A 116 -5.14 -8.88 -14.84
CA ASN A 116 -4.42 -8.97 -16.12
C ASN A 116 -4.05 -7.60 -16.72
N SER A 117 -4.27 -6.51 -15.99
CA SER A 117 -3.95 -5.17 -16.50
C SER A 117 -2.45 -4.90 -16.53
N MET A 118 -2.02 -4.15 -17.55
CA MET A 118 -0.63 -3.71 -17.74
C MET A 118 -0.41 -2.29 -17.19
N PRO A 119 0.83 -1.89 -16.88
CA PRO A 119 1.15 -0.58 -16.30
C PRO A 119 0.59 0.63 -17.07
N ASP A 120 0.37 0.47 -18.38
CA ASP A 120 -0.15 1.50 -19.28
C ASP A 120 -1.68 1.53 -19.39
N GLN A 121 -2.39 0.72 -18.60
CA GLN A 121 -3.85 0.55 -18.70
C GLN A 121 -4.59 1.21 -17.52
N PRO A 122 -5.84 1.71 -17.75
CA PRO A 122 -6.62 2.40 -16.71
C PRO A 122 -6.94 1.57 -15.47
N LEU A 123 -6.97 0.24 -15.58
CA LEU A 123 -7.29 -0.66 -14.45
C LEU A 123 -6.04 -1.04 -13.61
N TYR A 124 -4.85 -0.61 -14.01
CA TYR A 124 -3.61 -0.91 -13.28
C TYR A 124 -3.57 -0.38 -11.83
N PRO A 125 -4.08 0.84 -11.52
CA PRO A 125 -4.17 1.28 -10.13
C PRO A 125 -5.04 0.36 -9.27
N VAL A 126 -6.11 -0.21 -9.85
CA VAL A 126 -6.98 -1.18 -9.18
C VAL A 126 -6.22 -2.47 -8.90
N LYS A 127 -5.42 -2.96 -9.87
CA LYS A 127 -4.52 -4.11 -9.66
C LYS A 127 -3.61 -3.89 -8.46
N LEU A 128 -2.87 -2.78 -8.42
CA LEU A 128 -1.97 -2.46 -7.32
C LEU A 128 -2.69 -2.36 -5.98
N ALA A 129 -3.92 -1.81 -5.94
CA ALA A 129 -4.72 -1.75 -4.73
C ALA A 129 -5.14 -3.15 -4.25
N THR A 130 -5.63 -4.00 -5.16
CA THR A 130 -6.02 -5.38 -4.81
C THR A 130 -4.85 -6.22 -4.33
N GLU A 131 -3.65 -6.02 -4.91
CA GLU A 131 -2.44 -6.71 -4.48
C GLU A 131 -2.02 -6.29 -3.07
N ARG A 132 -2.11 -4.99 -2.73
CA ARG A 132 -1.82 -4.49 -1.37
C ARG A 132 -2.81 -5.00 -0.33
N VAL A 133 -4.09 -5.07 -0.68
CA VAL A 133 -5.12 -5.64 0.21
C VAL A 133 -4.82 -7.12 0.44
N ARG A 134 -4.48 -7.88 -0.59
CA ARG A 134 -4.10 -9.28 -0.44
C ARG A 134 -2.86 -9.45 0.44
N LEU A 135 -1.81 -8.64 0.26
CA LEU A 135 -0.64 -8.62 1.14
C LEU A 135 -0.99 -8.34 2.61
N ALA A 136 -1.88 -7.37 2.87
CA ALA A 136 -2.27 -6.99 4.22
C ALA A 136 -3.15 -8.04 4.92
N LEU A 137 -3.86 -8.86 4.14
CA LEU A 137 -4.71 -9.94 4.63
C LEU A 137 -3.98 -11.28 4.71
N THR A 138 -2.74 -11.38 4.23
CA THR A 138 -1.91 -12.58 4.41
C THR A 138 -1.23 -12.48 5.79
N PRO A 139 -1.58 -13.33 6.77
CA PRO A 139 -1.08 -13.21 8.14
C PRO A 139 0.39 -13.65 8.27
N SER A 140 0.73 -14.81 7.72
CA SER A 140 2.05 -15.44 7.83
C SER A 140 3.15 -14.68 7.08
N GLU A 141 4.34 -14.51 7.68
CA GLU A 141 5.50 -13.91 7.01
C GLU A 141 5.94 -14.75 5.80
N LEU A 142 5.97 -16.08 5.93
CA LEU A 142 6.30 -17.00 4.85
C LEU A 142 5.27 -16.95 3.71
N GLY A 143 3.96 -16.91 4.01
CA GLY A 143 2.93 -16.71 3.00
C GLY A 143 2.98 -15.33 2.32
N LYS A 144 3.45 -14.27 3.02
CA LYS A 144 3.73 -12.98 2.39
C LYS A 144 4.91 -13.10 1.43
N ALA A 145 5.96 -13.84 1.81
CA ALA A 145 7.12 -14.11 0.95
C ALA A 145 6.72 -14.88 -0.32
N GLU A 146 5.90 -15.93 -0.21
CA GLU A 146 5.33 -16.63 -1.37
C GLU A 146 4.54 -15.69 -2.29
N TYR A 147 3.71 -14.82 -1.72
CA TYR A 147 2.95 -13.87 -2.51
C TYR A 147 3.84 -12.81 -3.17
N TYR A 148 4.94 -12.38 -2.53
CA TYR A 148 5.95 -11.54 -3.18
C TYR A 148 6.60 -12.24 -4.36
N ALA A 149 6.91 -13.54 -4.26
CA ALA A 149 7.44 -14.32 -5.38
C ALA A 149 6.47 -14.33 -6.59
N GLU A 150 5.15 -14.45 -6.35
CA GLU A 150 4.14 -14.32 -7.40
C GLU A 150 4.12 -12.92 -8.03
N LEU A 151 4.21 -11.87 -7.19
CA LEU A 151 4.19 -10.48 -7.68
C LEU A 151 5.42 -10.19 -8.54
N VAL A 152 6.59 -10.70 -8.14
CA VAL A 152 7.83 -10.54 -8.91
C VAL A 152 7.73 -11.18 -10.30
N ASP A 153 7.17 -12.40 -10.42
CA ASP A 153 6.91 -13.01 -11.74
C ASP A 153 5.99 -12.14 -12.60
N ARG A 154 4.95 -11.54 -12.00
CA ARG A 154 4.09 -10.56 -12.71
C ARG A 154 4.86 -9.31 -13.13
N ARG A 155 5.72 -8.75 -12.28
CA ARG A 155 6.53 -7.57 -12.62
C ARG A 155 7.49 -7.86 -13.77
N VAL A 156 8.10 -9.04 -13.84
CA VAL A 156 8.94 -9.44 -14.98
C VAL A 156 8.14 -9.43 -16.28
N ASN A 157 6.94 -10.00 -16.27
CA ASN A 157 6.06 -9.98 -17.44
C ASN A 157 5.67 -8.55 -17.86
N GLU A 158 5.43 -7.67 -16.88
CA GLU A 158 5.15 -6.25 -17.14
C GLU A 158 6.37 -5.52 -17.72
N ILE A 159 7.57 -5.77 -17.18
CA ILE A 159 8.83 -5.21 -17.69
C ILE A 159 9.04 -5.61 -19.15
N VAL A 160 8.90 -6.90 -19.47
CA VAL A 160 9.04 -7.42 -20.84
C VAL A 160 8.00 -6.79 -21.77
N ASN A 161 6.74 -6.71 -21.34
CA ASN A 161 5.67 -6.11 -22.16
C ASN A 161 5.90 -4.62 -22.42
N MET A 162 6.35 -3.87 -21.40
CA MET A 162 6.63 -2.44 -21.53
C MET A 162 7.90 -2.18 -22.36
N ALA A 163 8.89 -3.06 -22.24
CA ALA A 163 10.10 -3.07 -23.06
C ALA A 163 9.77 -3.28 -24.54
N ASP A 164 8.97 -4.31 -24.87
CA ASP A 164 8.55 -4.61 -26.25
C ASP A 164 7.73 -3.44 -26.87
N LYS A 165 7.00 -2.69 -26.05
CA LYS A 165 6.23 -1.50 -26.47
C LYS A 165 7.05 -0.20 -26.48
N GLY A 166 8.32 -0.22 -26.06
CA GLY A 166 9.16 0.97 -25.93
C GLY A 166 8.70 1.96 -24.84
N LYS A 167 7.86 1.53 -23.88
CA LYS A 167 7.31 2.39 -22.82
C LYS A 167 8.25 2.45 -21.62
N LEU A 168 9.33 3.23 -21.75
CA LEU A 168 10.46 3.22 -20.81
C LEU A 168 10.08 3.60 -19.38
N ASN A 169 9.27 4.65 -19.19
CA ASN A 169 8.85 5.09 -17.86
C ASN A 169 8.05 4.00 -17.11
N HIS A 170 7.22 3.25 -17.83
CA HIS A 170 6.43 2.16 -17.24
C HIS A 170 7.29 0.94 -16.93
N MET A 171 8.26 0.64 -17.82
CA MET A 171 9.26 -0.41 -17.60
C MET A 171 10.10 -0.11 -16.36
N GLU A 172 10.60 1.11 -16.20
CA GLU A 172 11.42 1.51 -15.05
C GLU A 172 10.64 1.43 -13.74
N LYS A 173 9.39 1.91 -13.71
CA LYS A 173 8.50 1.74 -12.55
C LYS A 173 8.24 0.27 -12.22
N ALA A 174 8.09 -0.60 -13.23
CA ALA A 174 7.89 -2.04 -13.01
C ALA A 174 9.17 -2.71 -12.47
N THR A 175 10.35 -2.31 -12.96
CA THR A 175 11.66 -2.70 -12.43
C THR A 175 11.84 -2.29 -10.98
N GLU A 176 11.52 -1.05 -10.63
CA GLU A 176 11.63 -0.55 -9.25
C GLU A 176 10.72 -1.35 -8.30
N ARG A 177 9.47 -1.59 -8.71
CA ARG A 177 8.54 -2.43 -7.95
C ARG A 177 9.05 -3.85 -7.76
N MET A 178 9.59 -4.46 -8.82
CA MET A 178 10.19 -5.80 -8.75
C MET A 178 11.32 -5.83 -7.70
N ASN A 179 12.21 -4.84 -7.75
CA ASN A 179 13.32 -4.75 -6.82
C ASN A 179 12.85 -4.60 -5.36
N ASN A 180 11.89 -3.70 -5.13
CA ASN A 180 11.34 -3.50 -3.79
C ASN A 180 10.65 -4.75 -3.24
N GLN A 181 10.02 -5.55 -4.10
CA GLN A 181 9.38 -6.80 -3.71
C GLN A 181 10.40 -7.90 -3.38
N LEU A 182 11.50 -8.01 -4.13
CA LEU A 182 12.61 -8.92 -3.82
C LEU A 182 13.25 -8.57 -2.47
N MET A 183 13.52 -7.28 -2.23
CA MET A 183 14.07 -6.80 -0.96
C MET A 183 13.11 -7.06 0.20
N ALA A 184 11.82 -6.79 0.03
CA ALA A 184 10.81 -7.06 1.06
C ALA A 184 10.75 -8.55 1.40
N MET A 185 10.81 -9.42 0.38
CA MET A 185 10.83 -10.86 0.57
C MET A 185 12.08 -11.33 1.34
N ALA A 186 13.25 -10.76 1.06
CA ALA A 186 14.48 -11.09 1.78
C ALA A 186 14.40 -10.73 3.27
N VAL A 187 13.78 -9.60 3.60
CA VAL A 187 13.52 -9.22 4.99
C VAL A 187 12.59 -10.23 5.67
N LEU A 188 11.51 -10.64 5.02
CA LEU A 188 10.56 -11.61 5.58
C LEU A 188 11.20 -12.98 5.83
N VAL A 189 12.05 -13.44 4.91
CA VAL A 189 12.73 -14.73 5.05
C VAL A 189 13.82 -14.68 6.12
N GLY A 190 14.49 -13.53 6.31
CA GLY A 190 15.60 -13.38 7.25
C GLY A 190 15.25 -12.88 8.65
N THR A 191 13.97 -12.69 9.02
CA THR A 191 13.55 -12.05 10.29
C THR A 191 13.11 -13.03 11.39
N GLU A 192 13.57 -14.29 11.35
CA GLU A 192 13.36 -15.27 12.42
C GLU A 192 14.23 -15.03 13.68
N GLU A 193 14.77 -13.82 13.88
CA GLU A 193 15.21 -13.38 15.21
C GLU A 193 14.21 -12.37 15.78
N GLY A 194 13.44 -12.83 16.76
CA GLY A 194 12.29 -12.14 17.35
C GLY A 194 12.45 -10.64 17.58
N ALA A 195 11.61 -9.87 16.89
CA ALA A 195 11.27 -8.50 17.27
C ALA A 195 9.76 -8.28 17.09
N PRO A 196 9.07 -7.66 18.08
CA PRO A 196 7.64 -7.41 17.98
C PRO A 196 7.36 -6.48 16.79
N GLY A 197 6.40 -6.88 15.96
CA GLY A 197 6.02 -6.23 14.72
C GLY A 197 5.94 -4.71 14.81
N ILE A 198 7.01 -4.04 14.39
CA ILE A 198 6.93 -2.66 13.96
C ILE A 198 6.46 -2.73 12.52
N LEU A 199 5.23 -2.26 12.29
CA LEU A 199 4.67 -1.97 10.97
C LEU A 199 5.60 -1.02 10.19
N THR A 200 6.67 -1.54 9.60
CA THR A 200 7.49 -0.81 8.64
C THR A 200 6.88 -0.99 7.27
N MET A 201 5.80 -0.25 7.04
CA MET A 201 5.38 0.09 5.70
C MET A 201 6.57 0.81 5.04
N PRO A 202 7.11 0.35 3.90
CA PRO A 202 8.03 1.18 3.13
C PRO A 202 7.30 2.49 2.78
N PRO A 203 8.00 3.63 2.72
CA PRO A 203 7.37 4.92 2.49
C PRO A 203 6.57 4.86 1.20
N ALA A 204 5.24 4.98 1.33
CA ALA A 204 4.36 5.24 0.21
C ALA A 204 4.76 6.62 -0.33
N VAL A 205 5.54 6.65 -1.41
CA VAL A 205 5.64 7.85 -2.22
C VAL A 205 4.22 8.15 -2.71
N PRO A 206 3.64 9.32 -2.40
CA PRO A 206 2.32 9.67 -2.88
C PRO A 206 2.42 9.89 -4.40
N GLU A 207 2.02 8.88 -5.18
CA GLU A 207 1.74 9.05 -6.60
C GLU A 207 0.47 9.90 -6.68
N ALA A 208 0.65 11.18 -7.00
CA ALA A 208 -0.40 12.16 -7.16
C ALA A 208 -1.50 11.61 -8.07
N ALA A 209 -2.75 11.72 -7.62
CA ALA A 209 -3.92 11.36 -8.40
C ALA A 209 -3.87 12.06 -9.79
N PRO A 210 -4.28 11.37 -10.87
CA PRO A 210 -4.35 12.03 -12.17
C PRO A 210 -5.44 13.09 -12.12
N ALA A 211 -5.05 14.34 -12.36
CA ALA A 211 -5.96 15.40 -12.72
C ALA A 211 -6.75 14.99 -13.98
N LEU A 212 -8.06 15.23 -13.94
CA LEU A 212 -8.96 15.05 -15.08
C LEU A 212 -8.45 15.88 -16.28
N PRO A 213 -8.61 15.39 -17.53
CA PRO A 213 -8.09 16.09 -18.70
C PRO A 213 -8.78 17.44 -18.91
N GLU A 214 -7.99 18.51 -18.96
CA GLU A 214 -8.42 19.80 -19.48
C GLU A 214 -8.91 19.63 -20.92
N ALA A 215 -10.13 20.09 -21.16
CA ALA A 215 -10.72 20.18 -22.48
C ALA A 215 -9.89 21.12 -23.37
N VAL A 216 -9.28 20.56 -24.41
CA VAL A 216 -8.67 21.30 -25.51
C VAL A 216 -9.77 22.15 -26.17
N ARG A 217 -9.74 23.46 -25.93
CA ARG A 217 -10.41 24.45 -26.76
C ARG A 217 -9.44 24.87 -27.86
N GLU A 218 -9.65 24.34 -29.06
CA GLU A 218 -9.12 24.96 -30.28
C GLU A 218 -9.77 26.34 -30.46
N ALA A 219 -8.94 27.37 -30.58
CA ALA A 219 -9.30 28.65 -31.17
C ALA A 219 -8.29 28.92 -32.31
N PRO A 220 -8.75 29.39 -33.49
CA PRO A 220 -7.93 29.43 -34.69
C PRO A 220 -6.97 30.63 -34.69
N ALA A 221 -5.80 30.41 -35.26
CA ALA A 221 -4.78 31.43 -35.50
C ALA A 221 -5.22 32.38 -36.62
N VAL A 222 -5.19 33.69 -36.36
CA VAL A 222 -5.07 34.71 -37.40
C VAL A 222 -3.98 35.71 -36.99
N THR A 223 -3.04 35.83 -37.90
CA THR A 223 -1.87 36.70 -38.04
C THR A 223 -2.10 38.17 -37.65
N VAL A 224 -1.13 38.77 -36.96
CA VAL A 224 -1.04 40.22 -36.72
C VAL A 224 0.27 40.74 -37.34
N GLU A 225 0.15 41.62 -38.33
CA GLU A 225 1.15 42.64 -38.68
C GLU A 225 0.56 44.03 -38.38
N PRO A 226 1.40 45.07 -38.16
CA PRO A 226 1.15 46.10 -37.15
C PRO A 226 0.72 47.45 -37.73
N GLU A 227 -0.06 48.24 -36.99
CA GLU A 227 -0.16 49.69 -37.23
C GLU A 227 -0.42 50.50 -35.94
N GLU A 228 0.26 51.64 -35.86
CA GLU A 228 0.37 52.59 -34.74
C GLU A 228 -0.68 53.76 -34.88
N PRO A 229 -0.77 54.81 -34.04
CA PRO A 229 -1.94 55.03 -33.18
C PRO A 229 -2.77 56.35 -33.37
N LYS A 230 -4.08 56.26 -33.02
CA LYS A 230 -5.02 57.26 -32.39
C LYS A 230 -5.38 58.57 -33.16
N PRO A 231 -6.42 59.37 -32.76
CA PRO A 231 -7.64 59.16 -31.94
C PRO A 231 -8.95 59.83 -32.51
N GLY A 232 -10.13 59.60 -31.90
CA GLY A 232 -11.18 60.63 -31.81
C GLY A 232 -12.67 60.27 -32.03
N VAL A 233 -13.44 60.26 -30.91
CA VAL A 233 -14.71 61.01 -30.66
C VAL A 233 -15.99 60.78 -31.54
N MET A 234 -17.05 60.33 -30.83
CA MET A 234 -18.50 60.64 -30.93
C MET A 234 -19.44 60.02 -31.99
N MET A 235 -20.54 59.49 -31.42
CA MET A 235 -21.96 59.50 -31.81
C MET A 235 -22.42 59.01 -33.19
N ALA A 236 -23.42 58.12 -33.14
CA ALA A 236 -24.30 57.74 -34.25
C ALA A 236 -25.15 58.90 -34.78
N PRO A 237 -25.61 58.80 -36.04
CA PRO A 237 -27.06 58.80 -36.34
C PRO A 237 -27.50 57.74 -37.40
N PRO A 238 -28.82 57.55 -37.63
CA PRO A 238 -29.45 56.39 -38.32
C PRO A 238 -29.62 56.60 -39.87
N PRO A 239 -30.19 55.62 -40.63
CA PRO A 239 -29.96 55.43 -42.08
C PRO A 239 -31.07 56.04 -42.96
N PRO A 240 -30.92 55.97 -44.31
CA PRO A 240 -32.08 56.00 -45.21
C PRO A 240 -32.20 54.77 -46.13
N GLU A 241 -33.36 54.12 -45.97
CA GLU A 241 -34.34 53.61 -46.93
C GLU A 241 -34.10 53.46 -48.45
N ALA A 242 -34.75 52.39 -48.96
CA ALA A 242 -35.30 52.13 -50.32
C ALA A 242 -34.28 51.76 -51.42
N ALA A 243 -34.51 50.81 -52.35
CA ALA A 243 -35.73 50.25 -52.91
C ALA A 243 -35.39 48.86 -53.54
N ALA A 244 -36.23 47.83 -53.35
CA ALA A 244 -37.19 47.34 -54.36
C ALA A 244 -36.78 46.03 -55.10
N GLN A 245 -37.63 45.01 -54.95
CA GLN A 245 -38.23 44.13 -55.99
C GLN A 245 -38.19 42.62 -55.67
N ALA A 246 -39.38 42.10 -55.35
CA ALA A 246 -39.81 40.71 -55.58
C ALA A 246 -40.15 40.52 -57.09
N PRO A 247 -40.44 39.33 -57.67
CA PRO A 247 -41.29 38.27 -57.09
C PRO A 247 -40.96 36.80 -57.40
N LEU A 248 -41.56 35.91 -56.62
CA LEU A 248 -41.76 34.47 -56.89
C LEU A 248 -42.71 34.24 -58.07
N PRO A 249 -42.68 33.03 -58.68
CA PRO A 249 -43.94 32.34 -58.93
C PRO A 249 -43.94 30.85 -58.53
N ALA A 250 -45.15 30.31 -58.52
CA ALA A 250 -45.60 29.10 -57.85
C ALA A 250 -45.51 27.80 -58.70
N ARG A 251 -45.37 26.67 -57.99
CA ARG A 251 -46.14 25.40 -58.03
C ARG A 251 -46.36 24.65 -59.37
N ALA A 252 -45.90 23.38 -59.44
CA ALA A 252 -46.71 22.13 -59.42
C ALA A 252 -45.94 20.88 -59.94
N GLY A 253 -46.10 19.73 -59.27
CA GLY A 253 -45.69 18.39 -59.77
C GLY A 253 -45.40 17.33 -58.68
N GLU A 254 -46.45 16.65 -58.17
CA GLU A 254 -46.50 15.53 -57.20
C GLU A 254 -46.26 14.12 -57.86
N PRO A 255 -46.50 12.94 -57.21
CA PRO A 255 -46.15 12.41 -55.87
C PRO A 255 -45.56 10.96 -55.88
N GLN A 256 -44.90 10.49 -54.79
CA GLN A 256 -45.10 9.14 -54.16
C GLN A 256 -44.06 8.73 -53.08
N LYS A 257 -44.57 8.00 -52.06
CA LYS A 257 -43.95 6.98 -51.15
C LYS A 257 -42.80 7.45 -50.25
N GLY A 258 -42.76 7.19 -48.95
CA GLY A 258 -43.15 6.00 -48.17
C GLY A 258 -42.07 5.84 -47.09
N LYS A 259 -42.47 5.65 -45.83
CA LYS A 259 -41.64 5.64 -44.62
C LYS A 259 -40.57 4.53 -44.63
N PRO A 260 -39.37 4.76 -44.05
CA PRO A 260 -38.66 3.67 -43.39
C PRO A 260 -38.39 3.95 -41.91
N GLU A 261 -38.85 2.97 -41.15
CA GLU A 261 -38.46 2.53 -39.83
C GLU A 261 -37.02 1.99 -39.89
N ILE A 262 -36.13 2.39 -38.96
CA ILE A 262 -34.76 1.86 -38.92
C ILE A 262 -34.74 0.65 -37.98
N THR A 263 -34.79 -0.49 -38.63
CA THR A 263 -34.61 -1.85 -38.14
C THR A 263 -33.20 -2.07 -37.59
N ALA A 264 -33.10 -2.72 -36.43
CA ALA A 264 -31.89 -3.41 -35.98
C ALA A 264 -31.62 -4.63 -36.88
N ALA A 265 -30.35 -4.89 -37.19
CA ALA A 265 -29.91 -6.10 -37.89
C ALA A 265 -28.81 -6.82 -37.09
N PRO A 266 -28.69 -8.16 -37.24
CA PRO A 266 -28.44 -9.07 -36.13
C PRO A 266 -26.99 -9.54 -35.98
N ALA A 267 -26.66 -9.96 -34.76
CA ALA A 267 -25.44 -10.72 -34.44
C ALA A 267 -25.51 -12.16 -35.02
N LYS A 268 -24.36 -12.66 -35.48
CA LYS A 268 -24.16 -14.06 -35.90
C LYS A 268 -24.07 -14.99 -34.68
N PRO A 269 -24.52 -16.26 -34.76
CA PRO A 269 -24.50 -17.20 -33.64
C PRO A 269 -23.15 -17.93 -33.56
N VAL A 270 -22.66 -18.14 -32.33
CA VAL A 270 -21.55 -19.05 -31.99
C VAL A 270 -22.09 -20.04 -30.94
N PRO A 271 -21.72 -21.33 -31.01
CA PRO A 271 -22.55 -22.41 -30.51
C PRO A 271 -22.48 -22.65 -29.00
N GLU A 272 -23.53 -23.34 -28.57
CA GLU A 272 -23.88 -23.83 -27.25
C GLU A 272 -22.90 -24.87 -26.70
N LYS A 273 -22.69 -24.81 -25.36
CA LYS A 273 -22.13 -25.81 -24.43
C LYS A 273 -20.63 -25.78 -24.13
N ALA A 274 -20.29 -25.21 -22.98
CA ALA A 274 -19.24 -25.66 -22.05
C ALA A 274 -19.54 -25.10 -20.63
N PRO A 275 -19.06 -25.73 -19.55
CA PRO A 275 -19.86 -25.99 -18.34
C PRO A 275 -19.94 -24.83 -17.35
N VAL A 276 -21.08 -24.77 -16.65
CA VAL A 276 -21.26 -23.99 -15.41
C VAL A 276 -20.31 -24.53 -14.35
N LEU A 277 -19.16 -23.87 -14.17
CA LEU A 277 -18.39 -24.02 -12.94
C LEU A 277 -19.12 -23.21 -11.86
N LYS A 278 -19.54 -23.92 -10.82
CA LYS A 278 -20.15 -23.34 -9.62
C LYS A 278 -19.23 -22.23 -9.07
N PRO A 279 -19.78 -21.14 -8.54
CA PRO A 279 -18.95 -20.18 -7.80
C PRO A 279 -18.33 -20.92 -6.63
N VAL A 280 -17.00 -20.96 -6.56
CA VAL A 280 -16.30 -21.28 -5.31
C VAL A 280 -16.67 -20.16 -4.34
N PRO A 281 -17.18 -20.46 -3.13
CA PRO A 281 -17.46 -19.41 -2.16
C PRO A 281 -16.14 -18.72 -1.84
N ALA A 282 -16.07 -17.41 -2.07
CA ALA A 282 -15.09 -16.56 -1.41
C ALA A 282 -15.45 -16.56 0.08
N ALA A 283 -14.90 -17.52 0.82
CA ALA A 283 -14.88 -17.46 2.26
C ALA A 283 -14.00 -16.26 2.62
N VAL A 284 -14.64 -15.19 3.08
CA VAL A 284 -14.00 -14.12 3.82
C VAL A 284 -13.81 -14.69 5.22
N PRO A 285 -12.58 -14.97 5.70
CA PRO A 285 -12.40 -15.23 7.11
C PRO A 285 -12.70 -13.94 7.88
N SER A 286 -13.55 -14.07 8.89
CA SER A 286 -13.84 -13.01 9.86
C SER A 286 -12.60 -12.78 10.72
N PRO A 287 -12.38 -11.56 11.26
CA PRO A 287 -11.23 -11.29 12.10
C PRO A 287 -11.51 -11.86 13.48
N GLU A 288 -11.07 -13.09 13.70
CA GLU A 288 -10.85 -13.63 15.04
C GLU A 288 -9.33 -13.57 15.28
N ASP A 289 -8.94 -12.90 16.36
CA ASP A 289 -7.58 -12.82 16.85
C ASP A 289 -7.13 -14.23 17.31
N GLU A 290 -6.72 -15.08 16.37
CA GLU A 290 -5.91 -16.25 16.64
C GLU A 290 -4.66 -16.13 15.76
N VAL A 291 -3.53 -15.84 16.40
CA VAL A 291 -2.23 -16.15 15.80
C VAL A 291 -2.20 -17.68 15.79
N GLU A 292 -2.61 -18.29 14.67
CA GLU A 292 -2.39 -19.71 14.43
C GLU A 292 -0.87 -19.91 14.51
N GLU A 293 -0.40 -20.58 15.57
CA GLU A 293 0.96 -21.11 15.62
C GLU A 293 1.03 -22.15 14.49
N GLU A 294 1.64 -21.79 13.36
CA GLU A 294 1.82 -22.71 12.23
C GLU A 294 2.68 -23.90 12.71
N ASP A 295 2.21 -25.13 12.46
CA ASP A 295 2.94 -26.35 12.79
C ASP A 295 4.34 -26.32 12.14
N GLU A 296 5.42 -26.61 12.90
CA GLU A 296 6.81 -26.56 12.41
C GLU A 296 7.02 -27.42 11.14
N ASP A 297 6.36 -28.58 11.05
CA ASP A 297 6.39 -29.43 9.85
C ASP A 297 5.75 -28.75 8.62
N GLU A 298 4.70 -27.93 8.82
CA GLU A 298 4.05 -27.18 7.73
C GLU A 298 4.91 -25.98 7.30
N THR A 299 5.58 -25.30 8.24
CA THR A 299 6.47 -24.19 7.90
C THR A 299 7.69 -24.66 7.12
N LEU A 300 8.28 -25.80 7.48
CA LEU A 300 9.36 -26.45 6.74
C LEU A 300 8.94 -26.85 5.31
N ASP A 301 7.76 -27.46 5.13
CA ASP A 301 7.23 -27.79 3.79
C ASP A 301 7.02 -26.53 2.93
N ARG A 302 6.47 -25.46 3.53
CA ARG A 302 6.30 -24.17 2.85
C ARG A 302 7.64 -23.51 2.51
N ARG A 303 8.66 -23.58 3.37
CA ARG A 303 10.00 -23.05 3.08
C ARG A 303 10.65 -23.79 1.91
N ALA A 304 10.60 -25.12 1.91
CA ALA A 304 11.10 -25.94 0.81
C ALA A 304 10.37 -25.64 -0.50
N ARG A 305 9.05 -25.42 -0.44
CA ARG A 305 8.25 -25.00 -1.59
C ARG A 305 8.65 -23.62 -2.09
N LEU A 306 8.83 -22.64 -1.21
CA LEU A 306 9.29 -21.30 -1.57
C LEU A 306 10.67 -21.35 -2.22
N ARG A 307 11.61 -22.13 -1.68
CA ARG A 307 12.94 -22.37 -2.25
C ARG A 307 12.85 -22.90 -3.68
N LEU A 308 11.97 -23.87 -3.95
CA LEU A 308 11.74 -24.40 -5.29
C LEU A 308 11.22 -23.32 -6.26
N ILE A 309 10.25 -22.51 -5.83
CA ILE A 309 9.69 -21.40 -6.63
C ILE A 309 10.80 -20.38 -6.95
N LEU A 310 11.59 -20.00 -5.96
CA LEU A 310 12.67 -19.03 -6.14
C LEU A 310 13.79 -19.55 -7.03
N ALA A 311 14.16 -20.82 -6.92
CA ALA A 311 15.15 -21.44 -7.80
C ALA A 311 14.66 -21.44 -9.27
N GLN A 312 13.39 -21.72 -9.50
CA GLN A 312 12.80 -21.64 -10.83
C GLN A 312 12.79 -20.20 -11.37
N ASN A 313 12.42 -19.24 -10.51
CA ASN A 313 12.37 -17.81 -10.86
C ASN A 313 13.78 -17.23 -11.13
N ALA A 314 14.78 -17.62 -10.36
CA ALA A 314 16.18 -17.23 -10.52
C ALA A 314 16.76 -17.66 -11.89
N LYS A 315 16.20 -18.72 -12.50
CA LYS A 315 16.52 -19.11 -13.87
C LYS A 315 15.67 -18.34 -14.90
N LYS A 316 14.35 -18.37 -14.73
CA LYS A 316 13.39 -17.87 -15.72
C LYS A 316 13.45 -16.35 -15.88
N HIS A 317 13.52 -15.60 -14.78
CA HIS A 317 13.41 -14.15 -14.81
C HIS A 317 14.62 -13.49 -15.48
N PRO A 318 15.88 -13.83 -15.15
CA PRO A 318 17.02 -13.28 -15.86
C PRO A 318 17.03 -13.64 -17.35
N GLU A 319 16.60 -14.85 -17.73
CA GLU A 319 16.45 -15.22 -19.15
C GLU A 319 15.44 -14.30 -19.87
N ALA A 320 14.29 -14.04 -19.27
CA ALA A 320 13.28 -13.15 -19.83
C ALA A 320 13.78 -11.69 -19.94
N LEU A 321 14.47 -11.19 -18.92
CA LEU A 321 15.07 -9.84 -18.94
C LEU A 321 16.20 -9.72 -19.98
N ARG A 322 17.03 -10.75 -20.16
CA ARG A 322 18.05 -10.80 -21.24
C ARG A 322 17.41 -10.80 -22.63
N ALA A 323 16.32 -11.53 -22.80
CA ALA A 323 15.58 -11.52 -24.06
C ALA A 323 15.00 -10.12 -24.36
N ALA A 324 14.49 -9.43 -23.35
CA ALA A 324 14.02 -8.04 -23.50
C ALA A 324 15.18 -7.07 -23.82
N LEU A 325 16.37 -7.23 -23.21
CA LEU A 325 17.55 -6.40 -23.49
C LEU A 325 17.93 -6.34 -24.98
N GLN A 326 17.65 -7.40 -25.74
CA GLN A 326 17.97 -7.47 -27.17
C GLN A 326 17.04 -6.61 -28.06
N ARG A 327 15.88 -6.20 -27.54
CA ARG A 327 14.80 -5.55 -28.30
C ARG A 327 14.59 -4.08 -27.93
N ILE A 328 15.18 -3.63 -26.82
CA ILE A 328 14.96 -2.27 -26.29
C ILE A 328 15.88 -1.22 -26.92
N PRO A 329 15.46 0.06 -26.93
CA PRO A 329 16.34 1.17 -27.31
C PRO A 329 17.51 1.35 -26.33
N GLU A 330 18.63 1.91 -26.81
CA GLU A 330 19.85 2.15 -26.01
C GLU A 330 19.61 2.95 -24.73
N SER A 331 18.66 3.90 -24.76
CA SER A 331 18.30 4.72 -23.58
C SER A 331 17.71 3.89 -22.44
N ALA A 332 17.19 2.70 -22.70
CA ALA A 332 16.53 1.83 -21.73
C ALA A 332 17.44 0.73 -21.17
N ARG A 333 18.57 0.44 -21.85
CA ARG A 333 19.51 -0.61 -21.44
C ARG A 333 20.03 -0.46 -20.02
N PRO A 334 20.43 0.74 -19.54
CA PRO A 334 21.00 0.85 -18.20
C PRO A 334 20.02 0.46 -17.09
N ALA A 335 18.72 0.75 -17.25
CA ALA A 335 17.71 0.39 -16.27
C ALA A 335 17.49 -1.13 -16.21
N LEU A 336 17.42 -1.79 -17.38
CA LEU A 336 17.20 -3.23 -17.46
C LEU A 336 18.45 -4.05 -17.07
N LEU A 337 19.65 -3.54 -17.34
CA LEU A 337 20.90 -4.14 -16.85
C LEU A 337 20.99 -4.08 -15.32
N ARG A 338 20.67 -2.93 -14.71
CA ARG A 338 20.56 -2.82 -13.25
C ARG A 338 19.52 -3.77 -12.69
N ALA A 339 18.35 -3.88 -13.33
CA ALA A 339 17.30 -4.82 -12.93
C ALA A 339 17.82 -6.26 -12.88
N LEU A 340 18.57 -6.65 -13.91
CA LEU A 340 19.12 -7.99 -14.04
C LEU A 340 20.18 -8.27 -12.98
N GLU A 341 21.13 -7.35 -12.79
CA GLU A 341 22.18 -7.45 -11.78
C GLU A 341 21.59 -7.58 -10.38
N VAL A 342 20.70 -6.65 -10.00
CA VAL A 342 20.09 -6.65 -8.67
C VAL A 342 19.22 -7.88 -8.48
N SER A 343 18.43 -8.29 -9.49
CA SER A 343 17.61 -9.49 -9.36
C SER A 343 18.44 -10.76 -9.12
N ASN A 344 19.59 -10.93 -9.79
CA ASN A 344 20.45 -12.11 -9.57
C ASN A 344 20.99 -12.12 -8.14
N ILE A 345 21.50 -10.97 -7.67
CA ILE A 345 22.04 -10.82 -6.32
C ILE A 345 20.96 -11.15 -5.28
N GLU A 346 19.75 -10.62 -5.45
CA GLU A 346 18.67 -10.86 -4.49
C GLU A 346 18.18 -12.32 -4.53
N TYR A 347 18.07 -12.95 -5.70
CA TYR A 347 17.74 -14.39 -5.76
C TYR A 347 18.79 -15.28 -5.09
N GLU A 348 20.07 -14.99 -5.28
CA GLU A 348 21.16 -15.73 -4.64
C GLU A 348 21.06 -15.60 -3.11
N LYS A 349 20.89 -14.38 -2.59
CA LYS A 349 20.70 -14.13 -1.16
C LYS A 349 19.48 -14.86 -0.60
N LEU A 350 18.34 -14.77 -1.28
CA LEU A 350 17.09 -15.40 -0.85
C LEU A 350 17.22 -16.93 -0.78
N LEU A 351 17.88 -17.54 -1.76
CA LEU A 351 18.12 -18.98 -1.76
C LEU A 351 19.09 -19.40 -0.67
N GLN A 352 20.11 -18.57 -0.38
CA GLN A 352 21.03 -18.82 0.73
C GLN A 352 20.32 -18.72 2.09
N LEU A 353 19.51 -17.68 2.31
CA LEU A 353 18.72 -17.52 3.55
C LEU A 353 17.79 -18.71 3.79
N LEU A 354 17.18 -19.24 2.74
CA LEU A 354 16.33 -20.44 2.84
C LEU A 354 17.13 -21.74 3.03
N GLU A 355 18.43 -21.77 2.71
CA GLU A 355 19.30 -22.92 2.98
C GLU A 355 19.78 -22.92 4.43
N GLU A 356 20.26 -21.76 4.90
CA GLU A 356 20.75 -21.58 6.26
C GLU A 356 19.64 -21.88 7.29
N ALA A 357 18.40 -21.48 6.99
CA ALA A 357 17.25 -21.76 7.83
C ALA A 357 16.75 -23.22 7.78
N GLU A 358 17.23 -24.06 6.85
CA GLU A 358 16.96 -25.52 6.84
C GLU A 358 18.03 -26.31 7.63
N ASP A 359 19.23 -25.74 7.81
CA ASP A 359 20.36 -26.39 8.49
C ASP A 359 20.39 -26.12 10.02
N GLU A 360 19.60 -25.13 10.51
CA GLU A 360 19.55 -24.73 11.93
C GLU A 360 18.44 -25.43 12.75
N ASP A 361 17.46 -26.05 12.09
CA ASP A 361 16.36 -26.85 12.68
C ASP A 361 16.70 -28.36 12.68
#